data_AF-A0AB74M790-F1
#
_entry.id   AF-A0AB74M790-F1
#
_cell.length_a   1.000
_cell.length_b   1.000
_cell.length_c   1.000
_cell.angle_alpha   90.00
_cell.angle_beta   90.00
_cell.angle_gamma   90.00
#
_symmetry.space_group_name_H-M   'P 1'
#
loop_
_entity.id
_entity.type
_entity.pdbx_description
1 polymer ?
#
loop_
_entity_poly.entity_id
_entity_poly.type
_entity_poly.pdbx_seq_one_letter_code
_entity_poly.pdbx_strand_id
1 'polypeptide(L)'
;KAANESAHFMRFYVPCPHCGEAQYLKFGDESTPFGLKWEKDSPESVFYLCEHHGCVIHQSDLDQSNGRWICENTGMWTRDGLTFFSAAGNEIPPPRSITFHIWTAYSPFTTWVQIVYDWLDALKDPNGLKT
;
A
#
# COMPACT_ATOMS: atom_id res chain seq x y z
N LYS A 1 13.54 -4.71 8.04
CA LYS A 1 14.94 -4.37 7.71
C LYS A 1 15.47 -5.22 6.55
N ALA A 2 15.47 -6.55 6.64
CA ALA A 2 15.92 -7.44 5.55
C ALA A 2 15.14 -7.31 4.22
N ALA A 3 13.83 -7.04 4.26
CA ALA A 3 13.01 -6.97 3.04
C ALA A 3 13.39 -5.78 2.13
N ASN A 4 13.74 -4.62 2.71
CA ASN A 4 14.09 -3.42 1.95
C ASN A 4 15.47 -3.52 1.28
N GLU A 5 16.31 -4.45 1.73
CA GLU A 5 17.66 -4.70 1.17
C GLU A 5 17.61 -5.67 -0.04
N SER A 6 16.42 -6.22 -0.34
CA SER A 6 16.23 -7.09 -1.50
C SER A 6 16.42 -6.31 -2.80
N ALA A 7 17.17 -6.88 -3.74
CA ALA A 7 17.35 -6.31 -5.07
C ALA A 7 16.01 -6.08 -5.80
N HIS A 8 15.02 -6.92 -5.52
CA HIS A 8 13.68 -6.85 -6.11
C HIS A 8 12.61 -6.76 -5.04
N PHE A 9 12.44 -5.56 -4.48
CA PHE A 9 11.43 -5.24 -3.47
C PHE A 9 10.12 -4.76 -4.11
N MET A 10 9.08 -5.59 -4.08
CA MET A 10 7.81 -5.40 -4.77
C MET A 10 6.76 -4.79 -3.83
N ARG A 11 6.15 -3.69 -4.27
CA ARG A 11 4.95 -3.09 -3.66
C ARG A 11 3.73 -3.31 -4.56
N PHE A 12 2.55 -3.41 -3.96
CA PHE A 12 1.31 -3.55 -4.70
C PHE A 12 0.70 -2.19 -5.01
N TYR A 13 0.78 -1.78 -6.27
CA TYR A 13 0.19 -0.54 -6.76
C TYR A 13 -1.22 -0.82 -7.27
N VAL A 14 -2.19 -0.02 -6.81
CA VAL A 14 -3.59 -0.06 -7.22
C VAL A 14 -3.97 1.29 -7.83
N PRO A 15 -4.78 1.32 -8.91
CA PRO A 15 -5.25 2.56 -9.48
C PRO A 15 -6.21 3.27 -8.52
N CYS A 16 -6.12 4.59 -8.40
CA CYS A 16 -7.17 5.37 -7.77
C CYS A 16 -8.48 5.23 -8.56
N PRO A 17 -9.63 4.93 -7.91
CA PRO A 17 -10.91 4.80 -8.62
C PRO A 17 -11.41 6.10 -9.24
N HIS A 18 -10.85 7.26 -8.83
CA HIS A 18 -11.28 8.57 -9.30
C HIS A 18 -10.36 9.16 -10.39
N CYS A 19 -9.04 9.06 -10.23
CA CYS A 19 -8.09 9.62 -11.21
C CYS A 19 -7.34 8.58 -12.05
N GLY A 20 -7.46 7.29 -11.73
CA GLY A 20 -6.80 6.19 -12.45
C GLY A 20 -5.31 6.03 -12.18
N GLU A 21 -4.66 7.03 -11.58
CA GLU A 21 -3.22 6.97 -11.28
C GLU A 21 -2.90 5.88 -10.26
N ALA A 22 -1.86 5.10 -10.56
CA ALA A 22 -1.46 3.96 -9.74
C ALA A 22 -0.64 4.41 -8.53
N GLN A 23 -0.96 3.88 -7.36
CA GLN A 23 -0.29 4.17 -6.09
C GLN A 23 -0.29 2.92 -5.21
N TYR A 24 0.70 2.78 -4.33
CA TYR A 24 0.58 1.83 -3.22
C TYR A 24 0.10 2.56 -1.98
N LEU A 25 -0.73 1.89 -1.19
CA LEU A 25 -1.31 2.47 -0.01
C LEU A 25 -0.26 2.63 1.08
N LYS A 26 -0.29 3.78 1.74
CA LYS A 26 0.56 4.14 2.89
C LYS A 26 -0.34 4.52 4.06
N PHE A 27 0.11 4.26 5.28
CA PHE A 27 -0.61 4.74 6.47
C PHE A 27 -0.67 6.28 6.47
N GLY A 28 0.45 6.94 6.17
CA GLY A 28 0.59 8.39 6.24
C GLY A 28 0.92 8.88 7.66
N ASP A 29 1.05 10.18 7.82
CA ASP A 29 1.19 10.85 9.12
C ASP A 29 0.58 12.27 9.03
N GLU A 30 0.70 13.07 10.08
CA GLU A 30 0.20 14.46 10.09
C GLU A 30 0.86 15.35 9.03
N SER A 31 2.10 15.04 8.64
CA SER A 31 2.87 15.82 7.66
C SER A 31 2.64 15.38 6.21
N THR A 32 2.15 14.16 6.01
CA THR A 32 1.94 13.57 4.69
C THR A 32 0.57 13.98 4.15
N PRO A 33 0.46 14.63 2.97
CA PRO A 33 -0.83 15.09 2.43
C PRO A 33 -1.73 13.96 1.89
N PHE A 34 -1.25 12.72 1.87
CA PHE A 34 -1.93 11.52 1.39
C PHE A 34 -1.86 10.39 2.44
N GLY A 35 -2.47 9.23 2.14
CA GLY A 35 -2.53 8.09 3.06
C GLY A 35 -3.87 7.99 3.79
N LEU A 36 -3.93 7.19 4.86
CA LEU A 36 -5.12 7.12 5.70
C LEU A 36 -5.32 8.42 6.47
N LYS A 37 -6.54 8.95 6.44
CA LYS A 37 -6.97 10.18 7.12
C LYS A 37 -8.31 9.96 7.79
N TRP A 38 -8.50 10.60 8.93
CA TRP A 38 -9.73 10.55 9.72
C TRP A 38 -9.84 11.84 10.54
N GLU A 39 -11.06 12.18 10.94
CA GLU A 39 -11.31 13.29 11.84
C GLU A 39 -10.84 12.97 13.26
N LYS A 40 -10.40 14.01 13.97
CA LYS A 40 -9.99 13.88 15.37
C LYS A 40 -11.13 13.30 16.20
N ASP A 41 -10.82 12.33 17.05
CA ASP A 41 -11.77 11.62 17.92
C ASP A 41 -12.84 10.79 17.17
N SER A 42 -12.70 10.59 15.85
CA SER A 42 -13.62 9.79 15.03
C SER A 42 -12.90 8.83 14.06
N PRO A 43 -12.32 7.71 14.55
CA PRO A 43 -11.65 6.72 13.70
C PRO A 43 -12.52 6.09 12.60
N GLU A 44 -13.84 6.01 12.84
CA GLU A 44 -14.84 5.52 11.88
C GLU A 44 -14.92 6.37 10.61
N SER A 45 -14.51 7.64 10.68
CA SER A 45 -14.49 8.54 9.52
C SER A 45 -13.34 8.26 8.55
N VAL A 46 -12.55 7.21 8.76
CA VAL A 46 -11.33 6.96 7.98
C VAL A 46 -11.60 6.80 6.48
N PHE A 47 -10.77 7.45 5.70
CA PHE A 47 -10.66 7.32 4.25
C PHE A 47 -9.19 7.34 3.83
N TYR A 48 -8.92 7.02 2.58
CA TYR A 48 -7.59 7.13 1.99
C TYR A 48 -7.54 8.34 1.06
N LEU A 49 -6.56 9.21 1.21
CA LEU A 49 -6.26 10.28 0.27
C LEU A 49 -5.24 9.82 -0.77
N CYS A 50 -5.62 9.95 -2.04
CA CYS A 50 -4.74 9.67 -3.18
C CYS A 50 -3.50 10.58 -3.20
N GLU A 51 -2.33 9.99 -3.45
CA GLU A 51 -1.05 10.73 -3.49
C GLU A 51 -0.89 11.65 -4.71
N HIS A 52 -1.64 11.39 -5.80
CA HIS A 52 -1.50 12.13 -7.05
C HIS A 52 -2.39 13.38 -7.09
N HIS A 53 -3.67 13.22 -6.72
CA HIS A 53 -4.69 14.26 -6.89
C HIS A 53 -5.52 14.52 -5.63
N GLY A 54 -5.18 13.92 -4.49
CA GLY A 54 -5.92 14.13 -3.24
C GLY A 54 -7.37 13.64 -3.27
N CYS A 55 -7.71 12.70 -4.16
CA CYS A 55 -9.02 12.08 -4.19
C CYS A 55 -9.29 11.33 -2.88
N VAL A 56 -10.48 11.53 -2.31
CA VAL A 56 -10.99 10.75 -1.18
C VAL A 56 -11.43 9.39 -1.71
N ILE A 57 -10.86 8.31 -1.17
CA ILE A 57 -11.17 6.93 -1.52
C ILE A 57 -11.71 6.26 -0.26
N HIS A 58 -12.89 5.63 -0.32
CA HIS A 58 -13.35 4.75 0.75
C HIS A 58 -12.90 3.31 0.49
N GLN A 59 -12.79 2.50 1.55
CA GLN A 59 -12.32 1.12 1.43
C GLN A 59 -13.19 0.28 0.47
N SER A 60 -14.51 0.52 0.47
CA SER A 60 -15.46 -0.13 -0.44
C SER A 60 -15.20 0.16 -1.92
N ASP A 61 -14.56 1.30 -2.21
CA ASP A 61 -14.36 1.80 -3.57
C ASP A 61 -12.99 1.36 -4.13
N LEU A 62 -12.14 0.77 -3.28
CA LEU A 62 -10.80 0.35 -3.67
C LEU A 62 -10.85 -0.95 -4.50
N ASP A 63 -10.82 -0.78 -5.82
CA ASP A 63 -10.67 -1.90 -6.76
C ASP A 63 -9.20 -2.35 -6.87
N GLN A 64 -8.95 -3.60 -6.46
CA GLN A 64 -7.63 -4.23 -6.53
C GLN A 64 -7.41 -5.05 -7.81
N SER A 65 -8.45 -5.29 -8.62
CA SER A 65 -8.40 -6.18 -9.79
C SER A 65 -7.39 -5.74 -10.85
N ASN A 66 -7.18 -4.43 -10.96
CA ASN A 66 -6.24 -3.82 -11.90
C ASN A 66 -4.85 -3.57 -11.31
N GLY A 67 -4.60 -4.00 -10.08
CA GLY A 67 -3.35 -3.80 -9.38
C GLY A 67 -2.14 -4.46 -10.05
N ARG A 68 -0.95 -3.94 -9.75
CA ARG A 68 0.34 -4.43 -10.25
C ARG A 68 1.36 -4.46 -9.13
N TRP A 69 2.20 -5.48 -9.12
CA TRP A 69 3.39 -5.52 -8.29
C TRP A 69 4.51 -4.78 -9.01
N ILE A 70 5.01 -3.69 -8.43
CA ILE A 70 6.08 -2.88 -9.00
C ILE A 70 7.27 -2.89 -8.04
N CYS A 71 8.46 -3.14 -8.60
CA CYS A 71 9.70 -3.09 -7.86
C CYS A 71 10.11 -1.63 -7.61
N GLU A 72 10.21 -1.21 -6.33
CA GLU A 72 10.63 0.16 -6.00
C GLU A 72 12.08 0.45 -6.44
N ASN A 73 12.93 -0.57 -6.52
CA ASN A 73 14.35 -0.40 -6.84
C ASN A 73 14.63 -0.34 -8.36
N THR A 74 13.80 -1.00 -9.18
CA THR A 74 14.10 -1.17 -10.63
C THR A 74 12.97 -0.75 -11.57
N GLY A 75 11.76 -0.52 -11.06
CA GLY A 75 10.57 -0.27 -11.88
C GLY A 75 10.06 -1.50 -12.65
N MET A 76 10.72 -2.66 -12.55
CA MET A 76 10.21 -3.93 -13.07
C MET A 76 8.88 -4.26 -12.41
N TRP A 77 7.95 -4.84 -13.16
CA TRP A 77 6.63 -5.17 -12.63
C TRP A 77 6.09 -6.52 -13.11
N THR A 78 5.11 -7.02 -12.37
CA THR A 78 4.34 -8.23 -12.68
C THR A 78 2.90 -8.06 -12.21
N ARG A 79 1.95 -8.76 -12.84
CA ARG A 79 0.55 -8.84 -12.39
C ARG A 79 0.25 -10.09 -11.58
N ASP A 80 0.89 -11.19 -11.94
CA ASP A 80 0.58 -12.55 -11.47
C ASP A 80 1.76 -13.22 -10.73
N GLY A 81 2.95 -12.62 -10.75
CA GLY A 81 4.15 -13.22 -10.21
C GLY A 81 4.79 -14.27 -11.13
N LEU A 82 4.26 -14.45 -12.34
CA LEU A 82 4.72 -15.42 -13.34
C LEU A 82 5.39 -14.71 -14.53
N THR A 83 4.74 -13.68 -15.08
CA THR A 83 5.27 -12.89 -16.19
C THR A 83 5.81 -11.56 -15.68
N PHE A 84 7.04 -11.22 -16.08
CA PHE A 84 7.74 -10.02 -15.64
C PHE A 84 8.02 -9.07 -16.80
N PHE A 85 7.93 -7.78 -16.51
CA PHE A 85 8.15 -6.72 -17.49
C PHE A 85 9.16 -5.72 -16.93
N SER A 86 10.04 -5.24 -17.79
CA SER A 86 10.88 -4.07 -17.51
C SER A 86 10.04 -2.82 -17.25
N ALA A 87 10.64 -1.78 -16.68
CA ALA A 87 9.96 -0.49 -16.49
C ALA A 87 9.45 0.13 -17.81
N ALA A 88 10.10 -0.21 -18.94
CA ALA A 88 9.69 0.21 -20.27
C ALA A 88 8.56 -0.65 -20.88
N GLY A 89 8.10 -1.70 -20.20
CA GLY A 89 7.00 -2.55 -20.64
C GLY A 89 7.39 -3.74 -21.52
N ASN A 90 8.67 -3.97 -21.79
CA ASN A 90 9.13 -5.19 -22.47
C ASN A 90 9.15 -6.37 -21.52
N GLU A 91 8.69 -7.54 -21.96
CA GLU A 91 8.79 -8.79 -21.20
C GLU A 91 10.26 -9.15 -20.95
N ILE A 92 10.55 -9.63 -19.74
CA ILE A 92 11.89 -10.03 -19.32
C ILE A 92 11.83 -11.38 -18.59
N PRO A 93 12.95 -12.13 -18.54
CA PRO A 93 13.02 -13.36 -17.76
C PRO A 93 12.69 -13.12 -16.28
N PRO A 94 12.06 -14.09 -15.60
CA PRO A 94 11.81 -13.98 -14.17
C PRO A 94 13.11 -13.78 -13.38
N PRO A 95 13.15 -12.83 -12.44
CA PRO A 95 14.30 -12.63 -11.56
C PRO A 95 14.56 -13.85 -10.67
N ARG A 96 15.82 -14.06 -10.27
CA ARG A 96 16.23 -15.20 -9.43
C ARG A 96 15.59 -15.18 -8.04
N SER A 97 15.32 -14.00 -7.49
CA SER A 97 14.69 -13.84 -6.17
C SER A 97 13.89 -12.56 -6.12
N ILE A 98 12.72 -12.59 -5.50
CA ILE A 98 11.83 -11.45 -5.32
C ILE A 98 11.32 -11.38 -3.89
N THR A 99 10.99 -10.19 -3.43
CA THR A 99 10.40 -9.96 -2.12
C THR A 99 9.12 -9.16 -2.28
N PHE A 100 8.01 -9.70 -1.80
CA PHE A 100 6.73 -9.00 -1.78
C PHE A 100 6.52 -8.38 -0.41
N HIS A 101 6.23 -7.08 -0.39
CA HIS A 101 5.72 -6.42 0.80
C HIS A 101 4.22 -6.19 0.65
N ILE A 102 3.43 -6.95 1.42
CA ILE A 102 1.97 -6.84 1.44
C ILE A 102 1.57 -6.06 2.69
N TRP A 103 0.82 -4.98 2.52
CA TRP A 103 0.32 -4.19 3.65
C TRP A 103 -1.11 -4.62 4.04
N THR A 104 -1.42 -4.64 5.33
CA THR A 104 -2.73 -5.10 5.84
C THR A 104 -3.91 -4.30 5.29
N ALA A 105 -3.71 -3.06 4.85
CA ALA A 105 -4.78 -2.23 4.28
C ALA A 105 -5.40 -2.77 2.97
N TYR A 106 -4.75 -3.73 2.31
CA TYR A 106 -5.32 -4.45 1.15
C TYR A 106 -6.20 -5.64 1.55
N SER A 107 -6.21 -6.03 2.83
CA SER A 107 -6.94 -7.19 3.32
C SER A 107 -8.45 -7.01 3.18
N PRO A 108 -9.19 -7.99 2.64
CA PRO A 108 -10.65 -7.99 2.70
C PRO A 108 -11.17 -8.31 4.11
N PHE A 109 -10.29 -8.79 5.01
CA PHE A 109 -10.65 -9.21 6.37
C PHE A 109 -10.33 -8.16 7.44
N THR A 110 -9.64 -7.07 7.08
CA THR A 110 -9.27 -6.01 8.02
C THR A 110 -9.75 -4.68 7.48
N THR A 111 -10.58 -3.98 8.25
CA THR A 111 -11.07 -2.66 7.87
C THR A 111 -10.02 -1.60 8.15
N TRP A 112 -10.03 -0.51 7.39
CA TRP A 112 -9.18 0.65 7.68
C TRP A 112 -9.51 1.25 9.05
N VAL A 113 -10.78 1.18 9.47
CA VAL A 113 -11.22 1.55 10.81
C VAL A 113 -10.47 0.74 11.87
N GLN A 114 -10.42 -0.59 11.73
CA GLN A 114 -9.68 -1.45 12.65
C GLN A 114 -8.19 -1.12 12.67
N ILE A 115 -7.59 -0.88 11.51
CA ILE A 115 -6.17 -0.49 11.40
C ILE A 115 -5.90 0.81 12.18
N VAL A 116 -6.80 1.79 12.12
CA VAL A 116 -6.67 3.05 12.88
C VAL A 116 -6.84 2.80 14.38
N TYR A 117 -7.83 2.00 14.81
CA TYR A 117 -7.98 1.66 16.23
C TYR A 117 -6.74 0.95 16.78
N ASP A 118 -6.23 -0.08 16.08
CA ASP A 118 -5.03 -0.81 16.48
C ASP A 118 -3.81 0.10 16.63
N TRP A 119 -3.66 1.07 15.70
CA TRP A 119 -2.59 2.06 15.76
C TRP A 119 -2.74 3.01 16.96
N LEU A 120 -3.96 3.52 17.22
CA LEU A 120 -4.24 4.39 18.35
C LEU A 120 -4.01 3.69 19.69
N ASP A 121 -4.34 2.41 19.80
CA ASP A 121 -4.09 1.63 21.01
C ASP A 121 -2.60 1.33 21.20
N ALA A 122 -1.85 1.05 20.12
CA ALA A 122 -0.40 0.89 20.17
C ALA A 122 0.32 2.17 20.64
N LEU A 123 -0.21 3.37 20.34
CA LEU A 123 0.34 4.63 20.85
C LEU A 123 0.12 4.82 22.36
N LYS A 124 -0.95 4.25 22.93
CA LYS A 124 -1.25 4.33 24.37
C LYS A 124 -0.39 3.37 25.20
N ASP A 125 0.11 2.29 24.60
CA ASP A 125 1.01 1.33 25.24
C ASP A 125 2.35 1.19 24.49
N PRO A 126 3.30 2.12 24.69
CA PRO A 126 4.62 2.05 24.06
C PRO A 126 5.45 0.82 24.46
N ASN A 127 5.06 0.09 25.52
CA ASN A 127 5.77 -1.07 26.04
C ASN A 127 5.15 -2.42 25.62
N GLY A 128 4.05 -2.40 24.86
CA GLY A 128 3.36 -3.61 24.37
C GLY A 128 4.07 -4.33 23.21
N LEU A 129 5.01 -3.67 22.55
CA LEU A 129 5.86 -4.28 21.52
C LEU A 129 7.05 -4.99 22.18
N LYS A 130 6.79 -6.19 22.71
CA LYS A 130 7.87 -7.10 23.06
C LYS A 130 8.59 -7.56 21.78
N THR A 131 9.92 -7.37 21.84
CA THR A 131 10.99 -7.91 20.98
C THR A 131 10.77 -9.34 20.51
#